data_AF-A0A953QMB1-F1
#
_entry.id   AF-A0A953QMB1-F1
#
_cell.length_a   1.000
_cell.length_b   1.000
_cell.length_c   1.000
_cell.angle_alpha   90.00
_cell.angle_beta   90.00
_cell.angle_gamma   90.00
#
_symmetry.space_group_name_H-M   'P 1'
#
loop_
_entity.id
_entity.type
_entity.pdbx_description
1 polymer ?
#
loop_
_entity_poly.entity_id
_entity_poly.type
_entity_poly.pdbx_seq_one_letter_code
_entity_poly.pdbx_strand_id
1 'polypeptide(L)'
;NETEAEALAGVAVRDLESARGAARKLTEAGLRRVIVTLGANGALCGDVHHPAFAMQAVDTTGAGDAFIGSFACFLAEGVPEAEAIQRANLYAGLSTLGVGTQKSFVTREILESRWGGTPA
;
A
#
# COMPACT_ATOMS: atom_id res chain seq x y z
N ASN A 1 2.18 7.83 -2.56
CA ASN A 1 3.44 7.29 -1.98
C ASN A 1 4.13 8.38 -1.15
N GLU A 2 5.31 8.13 -0.59
CA GLU A 2 6.05 9.07 0.28
C GLU A 2 6.34 10.42 -0.41
N THR A 3 6.87 10.41 -1.63
CA THR A 3 7.23 11.63 -2.37
C THR A 3 6.01 12.47 -2.74
N GLU A 4 4.91 11.83 -3.14
CA GLU A 4 3.63 12.53 -3.40
C GLU A 4 3.04 13.12 -2.12
N ALA A 5 3.10 12.38 -1.00
CA ALA A 5 2.64 12.88 0.30
C ALA A 5 3.47 14.08 0.75
N GLU A 6 4.80 14.05 0.56
CA GLU A 6 5.69 15.19 0.84
C GLU A 6 5.30 16.42 0.02
N ALA A 7 5.08 16.25 -1.29
CA ALA A 7 4.69 17.33 -2.18
C ALA A 7 3.33 17.96 -1.81
N LEU A 8 2.36 17.16 -1.39
CA LEU A 8 1.01 17.64 -1.04
C LEU A 8 0.94 18.22 0.38
N ALA A 9 1.64 17.61 1.34
CA ALA A 9 1.59 18.01 2.75
C ALA A 9 2.60 19.10 3.12
N GLY A 10 3.60 19.35 2.27
CA GLY A 10 4.69 20.30 2.52
C GLY A 10 5.58 19.90 3.69
N VAL A 11 5.71 18.60 3.98
CA VAL A 11 6.58 18.04 5.02
C VAL A 11 7.34 16.85 4.47
N ALA A 12 8.62 16.73 4.79
CA ALA A 12 9.40 15.58 4.35
C ALA A 12 8.85 14.28 4.96
N VAL A 13 8.76 13.22 4.15
CA VAL A 13 8.35 11.87 4.61
C VAL A 13 9.54 10.95 4.49
N ARG A 14 10.07 10.49 5.64
CA ARG A 14 11.32 9.72 5.74
C ARG A 14 11.23 8.50 6.65
N ASP A 15 10.19 8.45 7.47
CA ASP A 15 9.92 7.40 8.44
C ASP A 15 8.41 7.37 8.75
N LEU A 16 8.00 6.43 9.62
CA LEU A 16 6.60 6.28 10.00
C LEU A 16 6.05 7.50 10.73
N GLU A 17 6.86 8.22 11.51
CA GLU A 17 6.41 9.38 12.27
C GLU A 17 6.11 10.55 11.33
N SER A 18 7.03 10.86 10.42
CA SER A 18 6.86 11.89 9.40
C SER A 18 5.73 11.55 8.42
N ALA A 19 5.54 10.27 8.07
CA ALA A 19 4.39 9.82 7.28
C ALA A 19 3.04 10.10 7.98
N ARG A 20 2.95 9.86 9.30
CA ARG A 20 1.77 10.23 10.11
C ARG A 20 1.54 11.73 10.12
N GLY A 21 2.60 12.51 10.28
CA GLY A 21 2.54 13.97 10.19
C GLY A 21 1.96 14.45 8.85
N ALA A 22 2.44 13.88 7.75
CA ALA A 22 1.91 14.19 6.41
C ALA A 22 0.43 13.77 6.27
N ALA A 23 0.08 12.54 6.64
CA ALA A 23 -1.29 12.03 6.56
C ALA A 23 -2.27 12.87 7.39
N ARG A 24 -1.86 13.29 8.59
CA ARG A 24 -2.63 14.17 9.46
C ARG A 24 -2.85 15.55 8.83
N LYS A 25 -1.81 16.21 8.31
CA LYS A 25 -1.95 17.50 7.62
C LYS A 25 -2.92 17.43 6.45
N LEU A 26 -2.83 16.37 5.65
CA LEU A 26 -3.72 16.14 4.51
C LEU A 26 -5.17 15.95 4.96
N THR A 27 -5.38 15.24 6.08
CA THR A 27 -6.70 15.06 6.68
C THR A 27 -7.26 16.39 7.23
N GLU A 28 -6.43 17.17 7.92
CA GLU A 28 -6.78 18.52 8.42
C GLU A 28 -7.08 19.51 7.27
N ALA A 29 -6.50 19.29 6.09
CA ALA A 29 -6.81 20.04 4.86
C ALA A 29 -8.13 19.63 4.19
N GLY A 30 -8.87 18.66 4.75
CA GLY A 30 -10.21 18.26 4.31
C GLY A 30 -10.30 16.91 3.58
N LEU A 31 -9.19 16.18 3.42
CA LEU A 31 -9.23 14.82 2.88
C LEU A 31 -9.83 13.86 3.93
N ARG A 32 -10.90 13.16 3.57
CA ARG A 32 -11.61 12.26 4.51
C ARG A 32 -10.81 11.02 4.89
N ARG A 33 -10.02 10.49 3.95
CA ARG A 33 -9.18 9.31 4.12
C ARG A 33 -7.88 9.51 3.37
N VAL A 34 -6.76 9.19 4.01
CA VAL A 34 -5.42 9.30 3.46
C VAL A 34 -4.69 7.99 3.68
N ILE A 35 -4.24 7.37 2.60
CA ILE A 35 -3.37 6.20 2.62
C ILE A 35 -2.05 6.59 1.97
N VAL A 36 -0.95 6.45 2.70
CA VAL A 36 0.40 6.67 2.21
C VAL A 36 1.07 5.31 2.04
N THR A 37 1.40 4.94 0.81
CA THR A 37 2.24 3.76 0.53
C THR A 37 3.71 4.08 0.82
N LEU A 38 4.38 3.16 1.52
CA LEU A 38 5.72 3.29 2.10
C LEU A 38 6.69 2.20 1.56
N GLY A 39 6.43 1.70 0.35
CA GLY A 39 7.23 0.65 -0.28
C GLY A 39 7.37 -0.60 0.59
N ALA A 40 8.61 -0.99 0.89
CA ALA A 40 8.90 -2.15 1.75
C ALA A 40 8.43 -1.99 3.21
N ASN A 41 8.04 -0.78 3.64
CA ASN A 41 7.42 -0.55 4.94
C ASN A 41 5.89 -0.71 4.92
N GLY A 42 5.28 -0.99 3.77
CA GLY A 42 3.83 -1.23 3.64
C GLY A 42 3.03 0.04 3.39
N ALA A 43 2.02 0.31 4.19
CA ALA A 43 1.13 1.45 4.01
C ALA A 43 0.67 2.02 5.36
N LEU A 44 0.43 3.32 5.40
CA LEU A 44 -0.15 4.02 6.55
C LEU A 44 -1.51 4.59 6.16
N CYS A 45 -2.58 4.19 6.85
CA CYS A 45 -3.92 4.76 6.67
C CYS A 45 -4.30 5.61 7.88
N GLY A 46 -4.35 6.93 7.71
CA GLY A 46 -4.43 7.86 8.85
C GLY A 46 -3.27 7.63 9.82
N ASP A 47 -3.58 7.12 11.01
CA ASP A 47 -2.61 6.73 12.05
C ASP A 47 -2.44 5.21 12.21
N VAL A 48 -2.98 4.41 11.30
CA VAL A 48 -2.83 2.94 11.39
C VAL A 48 -1.79 2.49 10.39
N HIS A 49 -0.72 1.87 10.90
CA HIS A 49 0.34 1.31 10.06
C HIS A 49 0.02 -0.15 9.72
N HIS A 50 0.07 -0.46 8.44
CA HIS A 50 -0.11 -1.78 7.86
C HIS A 50 1.25 -2.20 7.27
N PRO A 51 2.03 -3.07 7.96
CA PRO A 51 3.32 -3.51 7.47
C PRO A 51 3.21 -4.27 6.14
N ALA A 52 4.28 -4.21 5.35
CA ALA A 52 4.40 -5.02 4.14
C ALA A 52 4.72 -6.48 4.50
N PHE A 53 4.45 -7.37 3.56
CA PHE A 53 4.98 -8.73 3.60
C PHE A 53 6.44 -8.71 3.15
N ALA A 54 7.32 -9.35 3.92
CA ALA A 54 8.73 -9.44 3.56
C ALA A 54 8.91 -10.24 2.25
N MET A 55 9.47 -9.60 1.23
CA MET A 55 9.70 -10.18 -0.08
C MET A 55 11.03 -9.72 -0.66
N GLN A 56 11.67 -10.58 -1.43
CA GLN A 56 12.86 -10.22 -2.21
C GLN A 56 12.41 -9.68 -3.57
N ALA A 57 12.28 -8.35 -3.67
CA ALA A 57 11.83 -7.70 -4.90
C ALA A 57 12.84 -7.87 -6.05
N VAL A 58 12.30 -8.09 -7.25
CA VAL A 58 13.05 -8.16 -8.52
C VAL A 58 12.89 -6.85 -9.29
N ASP A 59 11.65 -6.35 -9.41
CA ASP A 59 11.32 -5.10 -10.09
C ASP A 59 10.12 -4.45 -9.39
N THR A 60 10.27 -3.24 -8.85
CA THR A 60 9.19 -2.55 -8.13
C THR A 60 8.29 -1.72 -9.03
N THR A 61 8.53 -1.72 -10.34
CA THR A 61 7.79 -0.89 -11.30
C THR A 61 6.32 -1.29 -11.33
N GLY A 62 5.43 -0.36 -10.98
CA GLY A 62 3.98 -0.58 -10.96
C GLY A 62 3.44 -1.16 -9.65
N ALA A 63 4.25 -1.35 -8.61
CA ALA A 63 3.77 -1.85 -7.31
C ALA A 63 2.72 -0.93 -6.67
N GLY A 64 2.83 0.39 -6.88
CA GLY A 64 1.81 1.36 -6.46
C GLY A 64 0.47 1.18 -7.20
N ASP A 65 0.53 0.90 -8.50
CA ASP A 65 -0.66 0.62 -9.33
C ASP A 65 -1.31 -0.71 -8.93
N ALA A 66 -0.49 -1.72 -8.63
CA ALA A 66 -0.95 -3.00 -8.09
C ALA A 66 -1.66 -2.82 -6.74
N PHE A 67 -1.08 -2.01 -5.84
CA PHE A 67 -1.69 -1.67 -4.55
C PHE A 67 -3.07 -1.03 -4.74
N ILE A 68 -3.16 0.08 -5.49
CA ILE A 68 -4.42 0.82 -5.62
C ILE A 68 -5.49 0.01 -6.34
N GLY A 69 -5.13 -0.75 -7.37
CA GLY A 69 -6.06 -1.60 -8.12
C GLY A 69 -6.63 -2.73 -7.27
N SER A 70 -5.77 -3.44 -6.53
CA SER A 70 -6.22 -4.50 -5.63
C SER A 70 -7.01 -3.96 -4.43
N PHE A 71 -6.60 -2.85 -3.84
CA PHE A 71 -7.34 -2.18 -2.78
C PHE A 71 -8.77 -1.80 -3.20
N ALA A 72 -8.91 -1.20 -4.40
CA ALA A 72 -10.22 -0.85 -4.95
C ALA A 72 -11.10 -2.09 -5.18
N CYS A 73 -10.52 -3.19 -5.68
CA CYS A 73 -11.22 -4.46 -5.88
C CYS A 73 -11.78 -5.00 -4.56
N PHE A 74 -10.94 -5.12 -3.51
CA PHE A 74 -11.37 -5.64 -2.22
C PHE A 74 -12.39 -4.75 -1.51
N LEU A 75 -12.24 -3.43 -1.60
CA LEU A 75 -13.25 -2.50 -1.10
C LEU A 75 -14.60 -2.69 -1.81
N ALA A 76 -14.60 -2.85 -3.14
CA ALA A 76 -15.81 -3.08 -3.91
C ALA A 76 -16.49 -4.42 -3.57
N GLU A 77 -15.71 -5.42 -3.16
CA GLU A 77 -16.20 -6.71 -2.67
C GLU A 77 -16.73 -6.66 -1.22
N GLY A 78 -16.64 -5.51 -0.54
CA GLY A 78 -17.11 -5.33 0.83
C GLY A 78 -16.15 -5.84 1.91
N VAL A 79 -14.89 -6.11 1.56
CA VAL A 79 -13.84 -6.45 2.52
C VAL A 79 -13.60 -5.24 3.45
N PRO A 80 -13.46 -5.44 4.78
CA PRO A 80 -13.14 -4.35 5.70
C PRO A 80 -11.88 -3.60 5.26
N GLU A 81 -11.88 -2.27 5.32
CA GLU A 81 -10.81 -1.43 4.75
C GLU A 81 -9.41 -1.82 5.25
N ALA A 82 -9.28 -2.12 6.55
CA ALA A 82 -8.02 -2.56 7.13
C ALA A 82 -7.50 -3.88 6.51
N GLU A 83 -8.38 -4.84 6.25
CA GLU A 83 -8.03 -6.09 5.58
C GLU A 83 -7.76 -5.84 4.08
N ALA A 84 -8.54 -4.98 3.43
CA ALA A 84 -8.31 -4.59 2.03
C ALA A 84 -6.92 -3.97 1.83
N ILE A 85 -6.48 -3.11 2.75
CA ILE A 85 -5.12 -2.54 2.75
C ILE A 85 -4.06 -3.63 2.91
N GLN A 86 -4.25 -4.58 3.83
CA GLN A 86 -3.30 -5.66 4.05
C GLN A 86 -3.20 -6.58 2.83
N ARG A 87 -4.32 -6.94 2.21
CA ARG A 87 -4.34 -7.71 0.97
C ARG A 87 -3.70 -6.94 -0.19
N ALA A 88 -3.90 -5.63 -0.25
CA ALA A 88 -3.25 -4.77 -1.24
C ALA A 88 -1.73 -4.69 -1.03
N ASN A 89 -1.25 -4.64 0.22
CA ASN A 89 0.19 -4.76 0.52
C ASN A 89 0.75 -6.10 0.04
N LEU A 90 0.04 -7.21 0.27
CA LEU A 90 0.45 -8.52 -0.23
C LEU A 90 0.54 -8.52 -1.77
N TYR A 91 -0.51 -8.04 -2.42
CA TYR A 91 -0.58 -8.03 -3.88
C TYR A 91 0.50 -7.14 -4.52
N ALA A 92 0.73 -5.95 -3.94
CA ALA A 92 1.83 -5.08 -4.35
C ALA A 92 3.18 -5.77 -4.20
N GLY A 93 3.43 -6.44 -3.06
CA GLY A 93 4.64 -7.24 -2.87
C GLY A 93 4.80 -8.33 -3.94
N LEU A 94 3.74 -9.11 -4.21
CA LEU A 94 3.76 -10.17 -5.21
C LEU A 94 4.05 -9.63 -6.62
N SER A 95 3.53 -8.45 -6.96
CA SER A 95 3.86 -7.80 -8.24
C SER A 95 5.35 -7.49 -8.39
N THR A 96 6.08 -7.33 -7.28
CA THR A 96 7.52 -7.05 -7.36
C THR A 96 8.40 -8.26 -7.68
N LEU A 97 7.83 -9.47 -7.65
CA LEU A 97 8.58 -10.71 -7.87
C LEU A 97 8.86 -11.00 -9.35
N GLY A 98 8.25 -10.25 -10.27
CA GLY A 98 8.41 -10.40 -11.72
C GLY A 98 8.75 -9.07 -12.40
N VAL A 99 9.31 -9.14 -13.61
CA VAL A 99 9.72 -7.94 -14.36
C VAL A 99 8.55 -7.30 -15.08
N GLY A 100 8.49 -5.96 -15.01
CA GLY A 100 7.51 -5.13 -15.70
C GLY A 100 6.22 -4.93 -14.91
N THR A 101 5.43 -3.93 -15.33
CA THR A 101 4.21 -3.49 -14.63
C THR A 101 3.07 -4.52 -14.71
N GLN A 102 2.14 -4.40 -15.67
CA GLN A 102 0.98 -5.30 -15.73
C GLN A 102 1.36 -6.77 -15.94
N LYS A 103 2.52 -7.05 -16.53
CA LYS A 103 3.01 -8.41 -16.78
C LYS A 103 3.38 -9.16 -15.50
N SER A 104 3.70 -8.46 -14.41
CA SER A 104 4.05 -9.06 -13.12
C SER A 104 2.83 -9.28 -12.21
N PHE A 105 1.66 -8.80 -12.60
CA PHE A 105 0.45 -8.91 -11.80
C PHE A 105 -0.02 -10.36 -11.74
N VAL A 106 -0.27 -10.84 -10.52
CA VAL A 106 -0.66 -12.22 -10.27
C VAL A 106 -2.17 -12.42 -10.38
N THR A 107 -2.61 -13.64 -10.64
CA THR A 107 -4.04 -13.95 -10.64
C THR A 107 -4.62 -13.97 -9.22
N ARG A 108 -5.95 -13.93 -9.10
CA ARG A 108 -6.64 -14.01 -7.82
C ARG A 108 -6.32 -15.30 -7.08
N GLU A 109 -6.20 -16.42 -7.79
CA GLU A 109 -5.86 -17.72 -7.21
C GLU A 109 -4.48 -17.71 -6.54
N ILE A 110 -3.48 -17.09 -7.20
CA ILE A 110 -2.14 -16.96 -6.62
C ILE A 110 -2.20 -16.07 -5.37
N LEU A 111 -2.89 -14.93 -5.44
CA LEU A 111 -3.05 -14.03 -4.30
C LEU A 111 -3.68 -14.73 -3.09
N GLU A 112 -4.81 -15.43 -3.29
CA GLU A 112 -5.48 -16.15 -2.20
C GLU A 112 -4.62 -17.29 -1.65
N SER A 113 -3.84 -17.99 -2.49
CA SER A 113 -2.91 -19.03 -2.02
C SER A 113 -1.78 -18.50 -1.13
N ARG A 114 -1.49 -17.20 -1.20
CA ARG A 114 -0.45 -16.50 -0.42
C ARG A 114 -1.03 -15.74 0.77
N TRP A 115 -2.35 -15.54 0.81
CA TRP A 115 -3.00 -14.81 1.88
C TRP A 115 -3.06 -15.66 3.15
N GLY A 116 -2.30 -15.27 4.16
CA GLY A 116 -2.25 -15.91 5.48
C GLY A 116 -2.76 -15.05 6.63
N GLY A 117 -3.37 -13.89 6.33
CA GLY A 117 -3.71 -12.85 7.31
C GLY A 117 -2.63 -11.77 7.43
N THR A 118 -2.58 -11.08 8.56
CA THR A 118 -1.66 -9.95 8.78
C THR A 118 -0.20 -10.44 8.94
N PRO A 119 0.79 -9.81 8.30
CA PRO A 119 2.19 -10.15 8.51
C PRO A 119 2.61 -9.82 9.96
N ALA A 120 3.50 -10.64 10.51
CA ALA A 120 4.05 -10.48 11.86
C ALA A 120 4.96 -9.26 11.98
#